data_AF-A0A1V5WGA6-F1
#
_entry.id   AF-A0A1V5WGA6-F1
#
_cell.length_a   1.000
_cell.length_b   1.000
_cell.length_c   1.000
_cell.angle_alpha   90.00
_cell.angle_beta   90.00
_cell.angle_gamma   90.00
#
_symmetry.space_group_name_H-M   'P 1'
#
loop_
_entity.id
_entity.type
_entity.pdbx_description
1 polymer ?
#
loop_
_entity_poly.entity_id
_entity_poly.type
_entity_poly.pdbx_seq_one_letter_code
_entity_poly.pdbx_strand_id
1 'polypeptide(L)'
;MYSYGVPIQKMRVSNLHHETALEALKICQEFEPDTWNALLKRIDGANSIKQLKDGATGTPKELPFMFTSWREYRDYLLDNLVVMEDARERFRKRFARMDETYDGMHNIDDMYKFQITSILANDYFMTKIDNFERRPDVDAYRKYKRTGFITGKAIRDGNAYIFGENNDKESRRAYN
;
A
#
# COMPACT_ATOMS: atom_id res chain seq x y z
N MET A 1 -22.52 0.25 -18.43
CA MET A 1 -22.43 0.90 -17.09
C MET A 1 -23.79 1.31 -16.51
N TYR A 2 -24.67 2.02 -17.24
CA TYR A 2 -26.00 2.41 -16.74
C TYR A 2 -26.93 1.21 -16.45
N SER A 3 -26.91 0.19 -17.31
CA SER A 3 -27.64 -1.08 -17.12
C SER A 3 -27.11 -1.95 -15.97
N TYR A 4 -25.91 -1.67 -15.45
CA TYR A 4 -25.24 -2.41 -14.37
C TYR A 4 -25.32 -1.69 -13.01
N GLY A 5 -26.13 -0.62 -12.90
CA GLY A 5 -26.35 0.09 -11.63
C GLY A 5 -25.20 0.99 -11.19
N VAL A 6 -24.24 1.30 -12.07
CA VAL A 6 -23.17 2.25 -11.74
C VAL A 6 -23.79 3.66 -11.59
N PRO A 7 -23.53 4.41 -10.50
CA PRO A 7 -24.03 5.78 -10.35
C PRO A 7 -23.51 6.68 -11.49
N ILE A 8 -24.35 7.58 -12.01
CA ILE A 8 -24.02 8.46 -13.17
C ILE A 8 -22.67 9.19 -12.98
N GLN A 9 -22.34 9.61 -11.76
CA GLN A 9 -21.08 10.29 -11.44
C GLN A 9 -19.84 9.41 -11.63
N LYS A 10 -19.97 8.08 -11.44
CA LYS A 10 -18.88 7.10 -11.60
C LYS A 10 -18.75 6.57 -13.04
N MET A 11 -19.64 6.96 -13.96
CA MET A 11 -19.56 6.52 -15.36
C MET A 11 -18.46 7.22 -16.16
N ARG A 12 -17.96 8.36 -15.66
CA ARG A 12 -16.97 9.17 -16.35
C ARG A 12 -15.57 8.81 -15.85
N VAL A 13 -14.84 8.03 -16.64
CA VAL A 13 -13.43 7.69 -16.38
C VAL A 13 -12.56 8.58 -17.25
N SER A 14 -11.81 9.50 -16.63
CA SER A 14 -10.96 10.45 -17.36
C SER A 14 -9.72 9.81 -18.00
N ASN A 15 -9.23 8.69 -17.44
CA ASN A 15 -8.13 7.91 -18.00
C ASN A 15 -8.14 6.48 -17.43
N LEU A 16 -8.08 5.48 -18.31
CA LEU A 16 -8.17 4.04 -18.00
C LEU A 16 -6.92 3.45 -17.31
N HIS A 17 -5.84 4.21 -17.15
CA HIS A 17 -4.54 3.73 -16.66
C HIS A 17 -4.27 4.06 -15.19
N HIS A 18 -5.23 4.68 -14.49
CA HIS A 18 -5.07 5.05 -13.08
C HIS A 18 -5.80 4.08 -12.14
N GLU A 19 -5.37 4.04 -10.87
CA GLU A 19 -5.93 3.18 -9.82
C GLU A 19 -7.46 3.28 -9.70
N THR A 20 -8.04 4.48 -9.87
CA THR A 20 -9.49 4.72 -9.86
C THR A 20 -10.22 4.08 -11.04
N ALA A 21 -9.52 3.80 -12.14
CA ALA A 21 -10.07 3.11 -13.31
C ALA A 21 -10.10 1.58 -13.14
N LEU A 22 -9.48 1.02 -12.10
CA LEU A 22 -9.50 -0.44 -11.84
C LEU A 22 -10.92 -0.96 -11.65
N GLU A 23 -11.78 -0.22 -10.94
CA GLU A 23 -13.19 -0.56 -10.74
C GLU A 23 -13.95 -0.54 -12.07
N ALA A 24 -13.66 0.43 -12.94
CA ALA A 24 -14.24 0.54 -14.27
C ALA A 24 -13.72 -0.52 -15.25
N LEU A 25 -12.43 -0.88 -15.21
CA LEU A 25 -11.79 -1.91 -16.03
C LEU A 25 -12.37 -3.30 -15.73
N LYS A 26 -12.72 -3.58 -14.46
CA LYS A 26 -13.38 -4.83 -14.05
C LYS A 26 -14.72 -5.02 -14.76
N ILE A 27 -15.49 -3.93 -14.93
CA ILE A 27 -16.80 -3.96 -15.60
C ILE A 27 -16.64 -3.86 -17.12
N CYS A 28 -15.64 -3.12 -17.62
CA CYS A 28 -15.37 -2.90 -19.06
C CYS A 28 -15.24 -4.21 -19.86
N GLN A 29 -14.62 -5.21 -19.24
CA GLN A 29 -14.45 -6.56 -19.80
C GLN A 29 -15.76 -7.27 -20.13
N GLU A 30 -16.84 -6.99 -19.37
CA GLU A 30 -18.11 -7.71 -19.50
C GLU A 30 -19.00 -7.13 -20.61
N PHE A 31 -18.79 -5.87 -21.03
CA PHE A 31 -19.64 -5.22 -22.03
C PHE A 31 -18.90 -4.74 -23.29
N GLU A 32 -17.58 -4.54 -23.25
CA GLU A 32 -16.77 -4.09 -24.40
C GLU A 32 -15.48 -4.93 -24.58
N PRO A 33 -15.60 -6.18 -25.06
CA PRO A 33 -14.47 -7.09 -25.23
C PRO A 33 -13.45 -6.61 -26.27
N ASP A 34 -13.88 -5.87 -27.30
CA ASP A 34 -12.99 -5.35 -28.34
C ASP A 34 -12.10 -4.21 -27.83
N THR A 35 -12.68 -3.29 -27.03
CA THR A 35 -11.95 -2.21 -26.35
C THR A 35 -10.94 -2.79 -25.34
N TRP A 36 -11.33 -3.85 -24.63
CA TRP A 36 -10.45 -4.58 -23.72
C TRP A 36 -9.26 -5.25 -24.45
N ASN A 37 -9.50 -5.91 -25.58
CA ASN A 37 -8.44 -6.51 -26.39
C ASN A 37 -7.46 -5.48 -26.97
N ALA A 38 -7.95 -4.31 -27.36
CA ALA A 38 -7.09 -3.20 -27.78
C ALA A 38 -6.25 -2.64 -26.63
N LEU A 39 -6.81 -2.60 -25.42
CA LEU A 39 -6.13 -2.16 -24.20
C LEU A 39 -5.05 -3.16 -23.75
N LEU A 40 -5.35 -4.46 -23.79
CA LEU A 40 -4.38 -5.54 -23.53
C LEU A 40 -3.17 -5.51 -24.48
N LYS A 41 -3.38 -5.13 -25.74
CA LYS A 41 -2.28 -4.99 -26.72
C LYS A 41 -1.41 -3.76 -26.49
N ARG A 42 -1.88 -2.77 -25.72
CA ARG A 42 -1.18 -1.50 -25.46
C ARG A 42 -0.55 -1.43 -24.07
N ILE A 43 -1.11 -2.12 -23.10
CA ILE A 43 -0.65 -2.15 -21.71
C ILE A 43 -0.19 -3.56 -21.38
N ASP A 44 1.12 -3.79 -21.48
CA ASP A 44 1.72 -5.01 -20.95
C ASP A 44 1.48 -5.08 -19.43
N GLY A 45 0.87 -6.17 -18.96
CA GLY A 45 0.50 -6.35 -17.54
C GLY A 45 -0.94 -5.94 -17.17
N ALA A 46 -1.76 -5.41 -18.08
CA ALA A 46 -3.19 -5.20 -17.82
C ALA A 46 -3.95 -6.52 -17.53
N ASN A 47 -3.41 -7.65 -17.99
CA ASN A 47 -3.92 -8.98 -17.67
C ASN A 47 -3.57 -9.43 -16.24
N SER A 48 -2.53 -8.87 -15.62
CA SER A 48 -2.22 -9.12 -14.21
C SER A 48 -3.29 -8.50 -13.30
N ILE A 49 -3.86 -7.36 -13.71
CA ILE A 49 -5.00 -6.71 -13.07
C ILE A 49 -6.26 -7.60 -13.06
N LYS A 50 -6.42 -8.47 -14.08
CA LYS A 50 -7.50 -9.47 -14.14
C LYS A 50 -7.39 -10.52 -13.03
N GLN A 51 -6.17 -10.95 -12.69
CA GLN A 51 -5.91 -11.91 -11.62
C GLN A 51 -6.02 -11.27 -10.22
N LEU A 52 -6.15 -9.93 -10.15
CA LEU A 52 -6.37 -9.13 -8.93
C LEU A 52 -7.86 -9.05 -8.54
N LYS A 53 -8.61 -10.16 -8.62
CA LYS A 53 -9.94 -10.28 -7.99
C LYS A 53 -9.80 -10.79 -6.54
N ASP A 54 -10.48 -10.10 -5.64
CA ASP A 54 -10.85 -10.45 -4.25
C ASP A 54 -9.76 -11.02 -3.32
N GLY A 55 -8.59 -10.38 -3.28
CA GLY A 55 -7.57 -10.62 -2.24
C GLY A 55 -6.12 -10.63 -2.75
N ALA A 56 -5.91 -10.68 -4.06
CA ALA A 56 -4.58 -10.78 -4.66
C ALA A 56 -3.82 -9.44 -4.78
N THR A 57 -4.45 -8.30 -4.44
CA THR A 57 -3.74 -7.02 -4.21
C THR A 57 -3.11 -6.95 -2.82
N GLY A 58 -3.35 -7.94 -1.96
CA GLY A 58 -2.71 -8.01 -0.66
C GLY A 58 -1.28 -8.53 -0.81
N THR A 59 -0.36 -7.93 -0.07
CA THR A 59 0.97 -8.50 0.16
C THR A 59 0.86 -9.98 0.50
N PRO A 60 1.79 -10.84 0.02
CA PRO A 60 1.87 -12.22 0.46
C PRO A 60 1.69 -12.33 1.98
N LYS A 61 0.86 -13.29 2.44
CA LYS A 61 0.60 -13.46 3.89
C LYS A 61 1.87 -13.80 4.66
N GLU A 62 2.80 -14.47 4.00
CA GLU A 62 4.08 -14.91 4.52
C GLU A 62 5.20 -14.42 3.59
N LEU A 63 6.36 -14.13 4.17
CA LEU A 63 7.53 -13.74 3.40
C LEU A 63 7.93 -14.92 2.50
N PRO A 64 8.12 -14.72 1.19
CA PRO A 64 8.55 -15.82 0.32
C PRO A 64 9.92 -16.34 0.80
N PHE A 65 10.06 -17.67 0.88
CA PHE A 65 11.24 -18.35 1.45
C PHE A 65 12.59 -17.96 0.82
N MET A 66 12.57 -17.35 -0.36
CA MET A 66 13.75 -16.89 -1.09
C MET A 66 14.30 -15.55 -0.59
N PHE A 67 13.54 -14.81 0.23
CA PHE A 67 13.95 -13.51 0.76
C PHE A 67 14.19 -13.59 2.27
N THR A 68 15.17 -12.85 2.76
CA THR A 68 15.51 -12.81 4.20
C THR A 68 14.69 -11.78 4.96
N SER A 69 14.20 -10.74 4.28
CA SER A 69 13.38 -9.69 4.89
C SER A 69 12.33 -9.12 3.94
N TRP A 70 11.27 -8.54 4.49
CA TRP A 70 10.26 -7.81 3.72
C TRP A 70 10.84 -6.61 2.98
N ARG A 71 11.90 -6.00 3.53
CA ARG A 71 12.64 -4.92 2.88
C ARG A 71 13.34 -5.38 1.61
N GLU A 72 14.05 -6.51 1.68
CA GLU A 72 14.72 -7.12 0.52
C GLU A 72 13.69 -7.47 -0.57
N TYR A 73 12.56 -8.05 -0.17
CA TYR A 73 11.48 -8.38 -1.09
C TYR A 73 10.89 -7.12 -1.76
N ARG A 74 10.68 -6.04 -1.01
CA ARG A 74 10.23 -4.74 -1.54
C ARG A 74 11.20 -4.20 -2.59
N ASP A 75 12.49 -4.19 -2.28
CA ASP A 75 13.51 -3.61 -3.14
C ASP A 75 13.64 -4.44 -4.43
N TYR A 76 13.60 -5.78 -4.32
CA TYR A 76 13.53 -6.67 -5.48
C TYR A 76 12.32 -6.38 -6.38
N LEU A 77 11.12 -6.21 -5.80
CA LEU A 77 9.92 -5.88 -6.56
C LEU A 77 10.01 -4.51 -7.23
N LEU A 78 10.59 -3.52 -6.54
CA LEU A 78 10.77 -2.18 -7.10
C LEU A 78 11.65 -2.19 -8.35
N ASP A 79 12.75 -2.96 -8.32
CA ASP A 79 13.69 -3.03 -9.43
C ASP A 79 13.17 -3.88 -10.61
N ASN A 80 12.36 -4.92 -10.35
CA ASN A 80 11.90 -5.85 -11.39
C ASN A 80 10.50 -5.54 -11.94
N LEU A 81 9.61 -4.93 -11.15
CA LEU A 81 8.19 -4.78 -11.50
C LEU A 81 7.83 -3.38 -11.99
N VAL A 82 8.55 -2.35 -11.53
CA VAL A 82 8.31 -0.97 -11.96
C VAL A 82 9.12 -0.68 -13.23
N VAL A 83 8.44 -0.69 -14.38
CA VAL A 83 9.05 -0.51 -15.71
C VAL A 83 9.41 0.95 -16.00
N MET A 84 8.65 1.91 -15.44
CA MET A 84 8.90 3.33 -15.65
C MET A 84 9.95 3.87 -14.67
N GLU A 85 11.08 4.35 -15.19
CA GLU A 85 12.20 4.86 -14.38
C GLU A 85 11.78 6.04 -13.47
N ASP A 86 10.95 6.96 -13.98
CA ASP A 86 10.43 8.09 -13.18
C ASP A 86 9.54 7.64 -12.01
N ALA A 87 8.79 6.55 -12.20
CA ALA A 87 7.99 5.98 -11.12
C ALA A 87 8.89 5.26 -10.10
N ARG A 88 9.88 4.50 -10.58
CA ARG A 88 10.85 3.79 -9.75
C ARG A 88 11.61 4.76 -8.85
N GLU A 89 12.11 5.85 -9.40
CA GLU A 89 12.86 6.85 -8.65
C GLU A 89 11.99 7.57 -7.60
N ARG A 90 10.71 7.83 -7.92
CA ARG A 90 9.75 8.37 -6.94
C ARG A 90 9.54 7.40 -5.77
N PHE A 91 9.29 6.13 -6.06
CA PHE A 91 9.15 5.10 -5.03
C PHE A 91 10.42 4.97 -4.19
N ARG A 92 11.60 4.94 -4.83
CA ARG A 92 12.90 4.86 -4.14
C ARG A 92 13.09 6.02 -3.16
N LYS A 93 12.86 7.26 -3.60
CA LYS A 93 12.94 8.45 -2.73
C LYS A 93 11.95 8.41 -1.57
N ARG A 94 10.71 7.96 -1.83
CA ARG A 94 9.68 7.84 -0.78
C ARG A 94 10.05 6.79 0.24
N PHE A 95 10.45 5.60 -0.21
CA PHE A 95 10.81 4.48 0.68
C PHE A 95 12.05 4.79 1.51
N ALA A 96 13.09 5.40 0.92
CA ALA A 96 14.27 5.82 1.68
C ALA A 96 13.91 6.78 2.83
N ARG A 97 13.07 7.79 2.54
CA ARG A 97 12.58 8.72 3.57
C ARG A 97 11.76 8.01 4.66
N MET A 98 10.94 7.03 4.28
CA MET A 98 10.17 6.25 5.23
C MET A 98 11.07 5.36 6.10
N ASP A 99 12.08 4.71 5.51
CA ASP A 99 13.04 3.87 6.25
C ASP A 99 13.73 4.71 7.35
N GLU A 100 14.12 5.96 7.06
CA GLU A 100 14.68 6.88 8.07
C GLU A 100 13.64 7.33 9.11
N THR A 101 12.44 7.71 8.65
CA THR A 101 11.39 8.25 9.52
C THR A 101 10.87 7.19 10.49
N TYR A 102 10.77 5.93 10.05
CA TYR A 102 10.22 4.83 10.84
C TYR A 102 11.31 3.91 11.40
N ASP A 103 12.58 4.28 11.30
CA ASP A 103 13.67 3.59 12.00
C ASP A 103 13.36 3.46 13.51
N GLY A 104 13.43 2.23 14.04
CA GLY A 104 13.05 1.89 15.43
C GLY A 104 11.56 1.62 15.68
N MET A 105 10.70 1.62 14.65
CA MET A 105 9.29 1.30 14.78
C MET A 105 9.09 -0.20 15.05
N HIS A 106 8.32 -0.55 16.08
CA HIS A 106 7.89 -1.94 16.25
C HIS A 106 6.93 -2.34 15.13
N ASN A 107 6.92 -3.62 14.74
CA ASN A 107 6.09 -4.14 13.65
C ASN A 107 6.30 -3.39 12.31
N ILE A 108 7.54 -2.95 12.03
CA ILE A 108 7.90 -2.25 10.78
C ILE A 108 7.57 -3.06 9.52
N ASP A 109 7.47 -4.39 9.64
CA ASP A 109 7.02 -5.28 8.57
C ASP A 109 5.67 -4.87 7.98
N ASP A 110 4.76 -4.30 8.77
CA ASP A 110 3.48 -3.81 8.27
C ASP A 110 3.67 -2.66 7.27
N MET A 111 4.62 -1.75 7.54
CA MET A 111 4.98 -0.69 6.61
C MET A 111 5.54 -1.29 5.31
N TYR A 112 6.47 -2.24 5.39
CA TYR A 112 7.03 -2.88 4.20
C TYR A 112 5.96 -3.61 3.38
N LYS A 113 5.03 -4.30 4.05
CA LYS A 113 3.89 -4.91 3.39
C LYS A 113 3.04 -3.87 2.66
N PHE A 114 2.73 -2.73 3.28
CA PHE A 114 2.00 -1.66 2.61
C PHE A 114 2.75 -1.10 1.39
N GLN A 115 4.07 -0.93 1.48
CA GLN A 115 4.91 -0.48 0.36
C GLN A 115 4.90 -1.49 -0.79
N ILE A 116 5.00 -2.78 -0.50
CA ILE A 116 4.86 -3.86 -1.49
C ILE A 116 3.50 -3.83 -2.16
N THR A 117 2.41 -3.67 -1.39
CA THR A 117 1.06 -3.53 -1.94
C THR A 117 0.97 -2.33 -2.89
N SER A 118 1.59 -1.20 -2.56
CA SER A 118 1.64 -0.02 -3.45
C SER A 118 2.39 -0.30 -4.75
N ILE A 119 3.50 -1.05 -4.71
CA ILE A 119 4.24 -1.47 -5.91
C ILE A 119 3.37 -2.38 -6.77
N LEU A 120 2.77 -3.43 -6.18
CA LEU A 120 1.93 -4.40 -6.88
C LEU A 120 0.67 -3.77 -7.49
N ALA A 121 0.12 -2.75 -6.83
CA ALA A 121 -1.04 -1.99 -7.32
C ALA A 121 -0.67 -0.93 -8.37
N ASN A 122 0.61 -0.72 -8.68
CA ASN A 122 1.09 0.41 -9.49
C ASN A 122 0.53 1.76 -8.99
N ASP A 123 0.54 1.97 -7.66
CA ASP A 123 0.04 3.19 -7.02
C ASP A 123 1.05 4.34 -7.18
N TYR A 124 1.11 4.91 -8.38
CA TYR A 124 2.03 6.00 -8.73
C TYR A 124 1.80 7.28 -7.91
N PHE A 125 0.58 7.47 -7.39
CA PHE A 125 0.23 8.60 -6.54
C PHE A 125 0.48 8.34 -5.06
N MET A 126 0.87 7.12 -4.69
CA MET A 126 1.19 6.71 -3.32
C MET A 126 0.03 6.91 -2.35
N THR A 127 -1.21 6.84 -2.84
CA THR A 127 -2.42 7.07 -2.04
C THR A 127 -2.49 6.08 -0.87
N LYS A 128 -2.06 4.83 -1.07
CA LYS A 128 -2.04 3.82 0.00
C LYS A 128 -1.00 4.12 1.07
N ILE A 129 0.17 4.62 0.68
CA ILE A 129 1.23 5.05 1.60
C ILE A 129 0.72 6.22 2.43
N ASP A 130 0.11 7.22 1.78
CA ASP A 130 -0.43 8.38 2.46
C ASP A 130 -1.56 7.98 3.44
N ASN A 131 -2.39 7.01 3.07
CA ASN A 131 -3.41 6.47 3.97
C ASN A 131 -2.81 5.75 5.17
N PHE A 132 -1.71 4.99 4.97
CA PHE A 132 -0.96 4.39 6.05
C PHE A 132 -0.40 5.46 7.01
N GLU A 133 0.21 6.51 6.48
CA GLU A 133 0.74 7.61 7.28
C GLU A 133 -0.34 8.41 8.02
N ARG A 134 -1.59 8.41 7.56
CA ARG A 134 -2.72 9.08 8.22
C ARG A 134 -3.37 8.23 9.31
N ARG A 135 -2.98 6.96 9.47
CA ARG A 135 -3.58 6.12 10.52
C ARG A 135 -3.21 6.66 11.92
N PRO A 136 -4.15 6.68 12.89
CA PRO A 136 -3.91 7.30 14.19
C PRO A 136 -2.76 6.67 15.01
N ASP A 137 -2.53 5.38 14.83
CA ASP A 137 -1.45 4.60 15.41
C ASP A 137 -0.08 5.01 14.83
N VAL A 138 0.03 5.14 13.51
CA VAL A 138 1.25 5.61 12.83
C VAL A 138 1.54 7.07 13.19
N ASP A 139 0.50 7.91 13.24
CA ASP A 139 0.63 9.31 13.62
C ASP A 139 1.14 9.48 15.07
N ALA A 140 0.60 8.67 15.99
CA ALA A 140 1.07 8.65 17.37
C ALA A 140 2.53 8.22 17.49
N TYR A 141 3.00 7.23 16.70
CA TYR A 141 4.41 6.85 16.65
C TYR A 141 5.29 8.00 16.16
N ARG A 142 4.92 8.67 15.07
CA ARG A 142 5.69 9.83 14.56
C ARG A 142 5.77 10.96 15.57
N LYS A 143 4.67 11.24 16.27
CA LYS A 143 4.65 12.23 17.35
C LYS A 143 5.61 11.83 18.47
N TYR A 144 5.57 10.57 18.91
CA TYR A 144 6.49 10.02 19.89
C TYR A 144 7.96 10.15 19.46
N LYS A 145 8.32 9.72 18.24
CA LYS A 145 9.70 9.84 17.74
C LYS A 145 10.20 11.29 17.67
N ARG A 146 9.32 12.23 17.35
CA ARG A 146 9.65 13.67 17.27
C ARG A 146 9.76 14.34 18.64
N THR A 147 8.86 14.03 19.57
CA THR A 147 8.72 14.79 20.82
C THR A 147 9.13 14.02 22.07
N GLY A 148 9.37 12.72 21.98
CA GLY A 148 9.59 11.82 23.12
C GLY A 148 8.33 11.55 23.97
N PHE A 149 7.20 12.17 23.65
CA PHE A 149 5.97 12.09 24.44
C PHE A 149 4.96 11.16 23.79
N ILE A 150 4.45 10.20 24.58
CA ILE A 150 3.39 9.30 24.15
C ILE A 150 2.04 9.91 24.57
N THR A 151 1.08 9.95 23.66
CA THR A 151 -0.26 10.44 23.99
C THR A 151 -1.02 9.44 24.87
N GLY A 152 -1.79 9.93 25.84
CA GLY A 152 -2.59 9.05 26.71
C GLY A 152 -3.54 8.12 25.95
N LYS A 153 -4.04 8.55 24.79
CA LYS A 153 -4.81 7.70 23.87
C LYS A 153 -3.98 6.52 23.35
N ALA A 154 -2.75 6.76 22.89
CA ALA A 154 -1.86 5.71 22.40
C ALA A 154 -1.43 4.72 23.50
N ILE A 155 -1.28 5.18 24.74
CA ILE A 155 -1.01 4.32 25.92
C ILE A 155 -2.22 3.44 26.23
N ARG A 156 -3.42 4.03 26.29
CA ARG A 156 -4.66 3.32 26.59
C ARG A 156 -4.96 2.26 25.54
N ASP A 157 -4.88 2.66 24.27
CA ASP A 157 -5.20 1.81 23.11
C ASP A 157 -4.04 0.81 22.84
N GLY A 158 -2.87 1.01 23.46
CA GLY A 158 -1.73 0.11 23.39
C GLY A 158 -1.15 0.01 21.98
N ASN A 159 -0.70 1.14 21.46
CA ASN A 159 -0.18 1.28 20.09
C ASN A 159 0.94 0.26 19.78
N ALA A 160 0.66 -0.68 18.87
CA ALA A 160 1.56 -1.76 18.49
C ALA A 160 2.90 -1.29 17.91
N TYR A 161 2.95 -0.09 17.32
CA TYR A 161 4.18 0.45 16.74
C TYR A 161 5.10 1.12 17.76
N ILE A 162 4.57 1.45 18.94
CA ILE A 162 5.34 2.03 20.06
C ILE A 162 5.70 0.94 21.08
N PHE A 163 4.80 0.00 21.32
CA PHE A 163 4.93 -0.99 22.41
C PHE A 163 5.17 -2.44 21.93
N GLY A 164 5.03 -2.73 20.63
CA GLY A 164 5.12 -4.09 20.08
C GLY A 164 3.89 -4.98 20.35
N GLU A 165 3.97 -6.25 19.93
CA GLU A 165 2.88 -7.23 20.12
C GLU A 165 2.70 -7.66 21.59
N ASN A 166 3.76 -7.55 22.39
CA ASN A 166 3.71 -7.73 23.84
C ASN A 166 3.21 -6.45 24.50
N ASN A 167 1.91 -6.22 24.36
CA ASN A 167 1.16 -5.16 25.02
C ASN A 167 1.00 -5.44 26.53
N ASP A 168 2.11 -5.77 27.18
CA ASP A 168 2.13 -6.19 28.56
C ASP A 168 1.81 -4.99 29.46
N LYS A 169 1.04 -5.24 30.53
CA LYS A 169 0.60 -4.20 31.46
C LYS A 169 1.80 -3.49 32.12
N GLU A 170 2.96 -4.15 32.18
CA GLU A 170 4.21 -3.57 32.68
C GLU A 170 4.84 -2.55 31.72
N SER A 171 4.81 -2.79 30.40
CA SER A 171 5.32 -1.87 29.39
C SER A 171 4.61 -0.52 29.46
N ARG A 172 3.31 -0.52 29.76
CA ARG A 172 2.49 0.70 29.93
C ARG A 172 2.74 1.43 31.27
N ARG A 173 3.25 0.73 32.28
CA ARG A 173 3.58 1.32 33.60
C ARG A 173 4.90 2.09 33.57
N ALA A 174 5.83 1.73 32.69
CA ALA A 174 7.10 2.44 32.53
C ALA A 174 6.95 3.88 31.99
N TYR A 175 5.79 4.21 31.41
CA TYR A 175 5.51 5.51 30.77
C TYR A 175 4.37 6.30 31.41
N ASN A 176 3.85 5.87 32.57
CA ASN A 176 2.99 6.69 33.44
C ASN A 176 3.83 7.34 34.53
#